data_AF-M1DDI2-F1
#
_entry.id   AF-M1DDI2-F1
#
_cell.length_a   1.000
_cell.length_b   1.000
_cell.length_c   1.000
_cell.angle_alpha   90.00
_cell.angle_beta   90.00
_cell.angle_gamma   90.00
#
_symmetry.space_group_name_H-M   'P 1'
#
loop_
_entity.id
_entity.type
_entity.pdbx_description
1 polymer ?
#
loop_
_entity_poly.entity_id
_entity_poly.type
_entity_poly.pdbx_seq_one_letter_code
_entity_poly.pdbx_strand_id
1 'polypeptide(L)'
;MQGVDPSPPAHTDDAPASSSQAVSRGPSSSRSTPPVGAIVVPLVRVQKLKAQMATLLHHIRPWMQKLIAESEAIMERRMESMMDQKVQSVNKCLNAFGLRVLERPAPTTYLSSFRTELANLRVDIDAILATPAVEPQATPTALSDDTVLDALFSRDAEEQLEPIRARGKRHQSRHTSEVTEDERAKKREYKQEKQAKKASILDEQLRQERVRESIVGASSSMPVTDVSNIVGHVVSTTNGAVRMIDSTT
;
A
#
# COMPACT_ATOMS: atom_id res chain seq x y z
N MET A 1 27.73 3.20 -42.50
CA MET A 1 26.45 2.62 -42.07
C MET A 1 25.62 3.78 -41.50
N GLN A 2 25.03 4.70 -42.28
CA GLN A 2 23.86 4.58 -43.17
C GLN A 2 22.66 3.87 -42.52
N GLY A 3 21.57 4.61 -42.33
CA GLY A 3 20.29 4.18 -41.76
C GLY A 3 19.48 5.40 -41.34
N VAL A 4 19.00 6.22 -42.28
CA VAL A 4 17.65 6.17 -42.90
C VAL A 4 16.58 6.68 -41.92
N ASP A 5 16.22 7.93 -42.16
CA ASP A 5 15.15 8.70 -41.55
C ASP A 5 13.82 8.35 -42.24
N PRO A 6 12.73 8.00 -41.53
CA PRO A 6 11.46 7.70 -42.17
C PRO A 6 10.55 8.93 -42.23
N SER A 7 10.27 9.38 -43.46
CA SER A 7 9.23 10.35 -43.78
C SER A 7 7.83 9.88 -43.31
N PRO A 8 6.96 10.79 -42.86
CA PRO A 8 5.58 10.48 -42.53
C PRO A 8 4.70 10.32 -43.80
N PRO A 9 3.68 9.45 -43.77
CA PRO A 9 2.76 9.27 -44.89
C PRO A 9 1.75 10.43 -44.98
N ALA A 10 1.54 10.92 -46.19
CA ALA A 10 0.49 11.86 -46.53
C ALA A 10 -0.89 11.19 -46.37
N HIS A 11 -1.76 11.76 -45.54
CA HIS A 11 -3.14 11.35 -45.38
C HIS A 11 -4.02 12.12 -46.36
N THR A 12 -4.59 11.42 -47.33
CA THR A 12 -5.54 11.93 -48.31
C THR A 12 -6.85 12.31 -47.63
N ASP A 13 -7.26 13.56 -47.86
CA ASP A 13 -8.50 14.17 -47.45
C ASP A 13 -9.60 13.69 -48.42
N ASP A 14 -10.41 12.71 -48.01
CA ASP A 14 -11.62 12.30 -48.76
C ASP A 14 -12.85 12.70 -47.95
N ALA A 15 -13.37 13.87 -48.32
CA ALA A 15 -14.63 14.42 -47.83
C ALA A 15 -15.83 13.63 -48.39
N PRO A 16 -16.72 13.08 -47.56
CA PRO A 16 -18.02 12.63 -48.04
C PRO A 16 -18.96 13.84 -48.16
N ALA A 17 -19.31 14.16 -49.41
CA ALA A 17 -20.31 15.15 -49.74
C ALA A 17 -21.64 14.85 -49.03
N SER A 18 -22.10 15.84 -48.27
CA SER A 18 -23.46 15.94 -47.74
C SER A 18 -24.48 15.77 -48.87
N SER A 19 -25.27 14.69 -48.83
CA SER A 19 -26.54 14.60 -49.55
C SER A 19 -27.69 14.80 -48.57
N SER A 20 -27.98 16.08 -48.31
CA SER A 20 -29.24 16.47 -47.66
C SER A 20 -30.35 16.45 -48.69
N GLN A 21 -31.17 15.40 -48.70
CA GLN A 21 -32.46 15.44 -49.39
C GLN A 21 -33.57 15.47 -48.34
N ALA A 22 -33.93 16.70 -47.98
CA ALA A 22 -35.13 17.02 -47.23
C ALA A 22 -36.37 16.64 -48.06
N VAL A 23 -37.08 15.60 -47.62
CA VAL A 23 -38.49 15.38 -48.00
C VAL A 23 -39.32 15.54 -46.74
N SER A 24 -39.70 16.79 -46.51
CA SER A 24 -40.75 17.23 -45.61
C SER A 24 -42.10 16.69 -46.11
N ARG A 25 -42.51 15.54 -45.58
CA ARG A 25 -43.93 15.15 -45.53
C ARG A 25 -44.38 15.15 -44.07
N GLY A 26 -44.96 16.28 -43.68
CA GLY A 26 -45.55 16.46 -42.37
C GLY A 26 -46.72 15.49 -42.15
N PRO A 27 -46.72 14.68 -41.08
CA PRO A 27 -47.93 14.05 -40.60
C PRO A 27 -48.70 15.09 -39.78
N SER A 28 -49.94 15.34 -40.20
CA SER A 28 -50.92 16.15 -39.49
C SER A 28 -50.88 15.89 -37.99
N SER A 29 -50.66 16.98 -37.25
CA SER A 29 -50.85 17.08 -35.81
C SER A 29 -52.34 16.90 -35.49
N SER A 30 -52.78 15.65 -35.42
CA SER A 30 -54.02 15.30 -34.74
C SER A 30 -53.68 15.26 -33.25
N ARG A 31 -54.04 16.34 -32.56
CA ARG A 31 -54.06 16.47 -31.10
C ARG A 31 -55.11 15.50 -30.53
N SER A 32 -54.79 14.22 -30.58
CA SER A 32 -55.45 13.17 -29.82
C SER A 32 -54.92 13.27 -28.40
N THR A 33 -55.67 13.92 -27.52
CA THR A 33 -55.50 13.75 -26.07
C THR A 33 -55.59 12.24 -25.83
N PRO A 34 -54.50 11.54 -25.45
CA PRO A 34 -54.60 10.14 -25.15
C PRO A 34 -55.60 10.01 -24.00
N PRO A 35 -56.57 9.10 -24.06
CA PRO A 35 -57.33 8.77 -22.86
C PRO A 35 -56.29 8.45 -21.79
N VAL A 36 -56.51 8.93 -20.57
CA VAL A 36 -55.71 8.61 -19.38
C VAL A 36 -55.88 7.10 -19.14
N GLY A 37 -55.23 6.31 -19.98
CA GLY A 37 -55.20 4.88 -20.00
C GLY A 37 -54.03 4.49 -19.13
N ALA A 38 -54.34 3.95 -17.95
CA ALA A 38 -53.35 3.38 -17.06
C ALA A 38 -52.35 2.56 -17.88
N ILE A 39 -51.07 2.92 -17.84
CA ILE A 39 -50.00 2.17 -18.47
C ILE A 39 -49.90 0.85 -17.70
N VAL A 40 -50.67 -0.15 -18.13
CA VAL A 40 -50.58 -1.51 -17.61
C VAL A 40 -49.29 -2.08 -18.18
N VAL A 41 -48.18 -1.79 -17.50
CA VAL A 41 -46.90 -2.45 -17.79
C VAL A 41 -47.13 -3.96 -17.59
N PRO A 42 -46.95 -4.79 -18.64
CA PRO A 42 -47.17 -6.22 -18.51
C PRO A 42 -46.27 -6.80 -17.41
N LEU A 43 -46.88 -7.49 -16.44
CA LEU A 43 -46.21 -8.11 -15.29
C LEU A 43 -44.96 -8.92 -15.67
N VAL A 44 -44.98 -9.54 -16.84
CA VAL A 44 -43.86 -10.30 -17.43
C VAL A 44 -42.60 -9.44 -17.60
N ARG A 45 -42.74 -8.15 -17.98
CA ARG A 45 -41.59 -7.24 -18.12
C ARG A 45 -40.96 -6.89 -16.76
N VAL A 46 -41.79 -6.72 -15.73
CA VAL A 46 -41.32 -6.46 -14.36
C VAL A 46 -40.60 -7.68 -13.80
N GLN A 47 -41.12 -8.88 -14.03
CA GLN A 47 -40.47 -10.13 -13.63
C GLN A 47 -39.12 -10.32 -14.34
N LYS A 48 -39.05 -10.04 -15.64
CA LYS A 48 -37.80 -10.09 -16.40
C LYS A 48 -36.76 -9.12 -15.85
N LEU A 49 -37.15 -7.87 -15.57
CA LEU A 49 -36.23 -6.88 -14.99
C LEU A 49 -35.72 -7.32 -13.62
N LYS A 50 -36.60 -7.86 -12.76
CA LYS A 50 -36.22 -8.39 -11.44
C LYS A 50 -35.18 -9.51 -11.56
N ALA A 51 -35.35 -10.42 -12.52
CA ALA A 51 -34.38 -11.47 -12.79
C ALA A 51 -33.03 -10.89 -13.27
N GLN A 52 -33.05 -9.92 -14.19
CA GLN A 52 -31.83 -9.26 -14.69
C GLN A 52 -31.07 -8.53 -13.57
N MET A 53 -31.78 -7.80 -12.70
CA MET A 53 -31.18 -7.15 -11.54
C MET A 53 -30.58 -8.16 -10.56
N ALA A 54 -31.26 -9.28 -10.32
CA ALA A 54 -30.73 -10.34 -9.46
C ALA A 54 -29.40 -10.92 -10.01
N THR A 55 -29.33 -11.16 -11.33
CA THR A 55 -28.09 -11.60 -11.98
C THR A 55 -26.99 -10.54 -11.88
N LEU A 56 -27.31 -9.27 -12.10
CA LEU A 56 -26.34 -8.17 -11.99
C LEU A 56 -25.78 -8.07 -10.56
N LEU A 57 -26.65 -8.10 -9.55
CA LEU A 57 -26.24 -8.07 -8.15
C LEU A 57 -25.38 -9.30 -7.78
N HIS A 58 -25.71 -10.47 -8.34
CA HIS A 58 -24.91 -11.66 -8.12
C HIS A 58 -23.50 -11.53 -8.73
N HIS A 59 -23.38 -10.88 -9.88
CA HIS A 59 -22.09 -10.66 -10.54
C HIS A 59 -21.22 -9.60 -9.85
N ILE A 60 -21.82 -8.52 -9.34
CA ILE A 60 -21.09 -7.43 -8.68
C ILE A 60 -20.66 -7.81 -7.26
N ARG A 61 -21.39 -8.70 -6.58
CA ARG A 61 -21.13 -9.05 -5.17
C ARG A 61 -19.68 -9.53 -4.92
N PRO A 62 -19.09 -10.46 -5.69
CA PRO A 62 -17.70 -10.86 -5.50
C PRO A 62 -16.71 -9.71 -5.70
N TRP A 63 -16.96 -8.83 -6.68
CA TRP A 63 -16.11 -7.66 -6.93
C TRP A 63 -16.11 -6.69 -5.75
N MET A 64 -17.30 -6.40 -5.22
CA MET A 64 -17.44 -5.55 -4.03
C MET A 64 -16.75 -6.15 -2.81
N GLN A 65 -16.90 -7.45 -2.58
CA GLN A 65 -16.21 -8.15 -1.48
C GLN A 65 -14.70 -8.08 -1.61
N LYS A 66 -14.17 -8.23 -2.83
CA LYS A 66 -12.74 -8.09 -3.11
C LYS A 66 -12.25 -6.69 -2.76
N LEU A 67 -12.97 -5.64 -3.17
CA LEU A 67 -12.60 -4.25 -2.87
C LEU A 67 -12.60 -3.95 -1.36
N ILE A 68 -13.58 -4.48 -0.62
CA ILE A 68 -13.62 -4.34 0.84
C ILE A 68 -12.37 -4.97 1.45
N ALA A 69 -12.10 -6.23 1.15
CA ALA A 69 -10.95 -6.96 1.68
C ALA A 69 -9.61 -6.28 1.31
N GLU A 70 -9.50 -5.75 0.09
CA GLU A 70 -8.33 -5.01 -0.36
C GLU A 70 -8.14 -3.70 0.41
N SER A 71 -9.22 -2.94 0.62
CA SER A 71 -9.16 -1.70 1.42
C SER A 71 -8.82 -1.95 2.89
N GLU A 72 -9.35 -3.03 3.49
CA GLU A 72 -9.02 -3.46 4.85
C GLU A 72 -7.54 -3.80 4.98
N ALA A 73 -7.01 -4.61 4.05
CA ALA A 73 -5.60 -4.99 4.05
C ALA A 73 -4.65 -3.79 3.88
N ILE A 74 -5.03 -2.80 3.07
CA ILE A 74 -4.26 -1.56 2.90
C ILE A 74 -4.26 -0.75 4.20
N MET A 75 -5.41 -0.57 4.84
CA MET A 75 -5.51 0.16 6.11
C MET A 75 -4.77 -0.55 7.25
N GLU A 76 -4.86 -1.88 7.33
CA GLU A 76 -4.16 -2.69 8.32
C GLU A 76 -2.64 -2.54 8.18
N ARG A 77 -2.10 -2.70 6.96
CA ARG A 77 -0.67 -2.50 6.69
C ARG A 77 -0.22 -1.08 7.05
N ARG A 78 -1.03 -0.07 6.71
CA ARG A 78 -0.72 1.33 7.02
C ARG A 78 -0.68 1.54 8.54
N MET A 79 -1.66 1.03 9.26
CA MET A 79 -1.72 1.13 10.72
C MET A 79 -0.52 0.42 11.37
N GLU A 80 -0.18 -0.79 10.92
CA GLU A 80 0.99 -1.54 11.40
C GLU A 80 2.28 -0.73 11.23
N SER A 81 2.54 -0.19 10.03
CA SER A 81 3.74 0.63 9.78
C SER A 81 3.81 1.88 10.67
N MET A 82 2.66 2.48 10.98
CA MET A 82 2.57 3.66 11.83
C MET A 82 2.86 3.30 13.29
N MET A 83 2.34 2.16 13.76
CA MET A 83 2.65 1.65 15.10
C MET A 83 4.14 1.31 15.23
N ASP A 84 4.72 0.64 14.24
CA ASP A 84 6.15 0.31 14.23
C ASP A 84 7.00 1.59 14.31
N GLN A 85 6.65 2.62 13.54
CA GLN A 85 7.31 3.92 13.62
C GLN A 85 7.19 4.54 15.01
N LYS A 86 6.02 4.48 15.64
CA LYS A 86 5.83 4.96 17.03
C LYS A 86 6.67 4.18 18.03
N VAL A 87 6.68 2.85 17.95
CA VAL A 87 7.49 1.97 18.81
C VAL A 87 8.98 2.30 18.65
N GLN A 88 9.45 2.47 17.41
CA GLN A 88 10.83 2.86 17.15
C GLN A 88 11.17 4.23 17.75
N SER A 89 10.27 5.22 17.64
CA SER A 89 10.48 6.55 18.22
C SER A 89 10.56 6.50 19.75
N VAL A 90 9.65 5.77 20.41
CA VAL A 90 9.71 5.57 21.86
C VAL A 90 11.01 4.88 22.27
N ASN A 91 11.42 3.84 21.54
CA ASN A 91 12.67 3.12 21.82
C ASN A 91 13.90 4.03 21.70
N LYS A 92 13.93 4.94 20.69
CA LYS A 92 14.99 5.95 20.56
C LYS A 92 15.02 6.91 21.75
N CYS A 93 13.86 7.39 22.21
CA CYS A 93 13.77 8.27 23.38
C CYS A 93 14.27 7.57 24.66
N LEU A 94 13.89 6.31 24.87
CA LEU A 94 14.35 5.51 26.01
C LEU A 94 15.86 5.26 25.96
N ASN A 95 16.41 4.95 24.78
CA ASN A 95 17.86 4.80 24.60
C ASN A 95 18.60 6.12 24.91
N ALA A 96 18.11 7.25 24.41
CA ALA A 96 18.70 8.56 24.68
C ALA A 96 18.64 8.92 26.18
N PHE A 97 17.54 8.59 26.86
CA PHE A 97 17.43 8.72 28.31
C PHE A 97 18.43 7.81 29.03
N GLY A 98 18.51 6.54 28.65
CA GLY A 98 19.45 5.59 29.23
C GLY A 98 20.90 6.04 29.12
N LEU A 99 21.31 6.56 27.97
CA LEU A 99 22.66 7.12 27.76
C LEU A 99 22.93 8.30 28.70
N ARG A 100 22.01 9.26 28.83
CA ARG A 100 22.15 10.41 29.75
C ARG A 100 22.24 10.00 31.21
N VAL A 101 21.48 8.97 31.62
CA VAL A 101 21.53 8.44 32.98
C VAL A 101 22.86 7.72 33.26
N LEU A 102 23.38 6.96 32.29
CA LEU A 102 24.64 6.23 32.42
C LEU A 102 25.89 7.13 32.37
N GLU A 103 25.87 8.19 31.58
CA GLU A 103 26.98 9.14 31.43
C GLU A 103 27.16 10.03 32.68
N ARG A 104 26.24 9.96 33.64
CA ARG A 104 26.21 10.87 34.78
C ARG A 104 27.37 10.60 35.76
N PRO A 105 28.24 11.61 36.03
CA PRO A 105 29.29 11.47 37.03
C PRO A 105 28.72 11.40 38.46
N ALA A 106 29.37 10.59 39.30
CA ALA A 106 29.18 10.35 40.74
C ALA A 106 27.77 10.64 41.34
N PRO A 107 27.03 9.61 41.83
CA PRO A 107 25.64 9.70 42.30
C PRO A 107 25.29 10.67 43.45
N THR A 108 26.24 11.43 43.99
CA THR A 108 26.13 11.96 45.37
C THR A 108 25.17 13.15 45.54
N THR A 109 24.73 13.86 44.49
CA THR A 109 23.97 15.12 44.71
C THR A 109 22.95 15.50 43.63
N TYR A 110 22.23 14.54 43.06
CA TYR A 110 21.62 14.80 41.75
C TYR A 110 20.19 14.31 41.52
N LEU A 111 19.40 14.17 42.59
CA LEU A 111 17.98 13.82 42.47
C LEU A 111 17.16 14.85 41.68
N SER A 112 17.52 16.14 41.73
CA SER A 112 16.79 17.21 41.05
C SER A 112 16.88 17.11 39.52
N SER A 113 18.08 16.90 38.96
CA SER A 113 18.20 16.78 37.50
C SER A 113 17.66 15.44 36.98
N PHE A 114 17.73 14.35 37.75
CA PHE A 114 17.04 13.11 37.38
C PHE A 114 15.51 13.31 37.28
N ARG A 115 14.91 14.07 38.21
CA ARG A 115 13.49 14.45 38.13
C ARG A 115 13.17 15.27 36.87
N THR A 116 14.01 16.24 36.52
CA THR A 116 13.84 17.04 35.30
C THR A 116 13.97 16.18 34.03
N GLU A 117 14.94 15.26 33.98
CA GLU A 117 15.11 14.34 32.85
C GLU A 117 13.90 13.40 32.68
N LEU A 118 13.33 12.91 33.79
CA LEU A 118 12.09 12.13 33.75
C LEU A 118 10.90 12.98 33.27
N ALA A 119 10.79 14.24 33.69
CA ALA A 119 9.75 15.13 33.20
C ALA A 119 9.88 15.37 31.69
N ASN A 120 11.10 15.58 31.20
CA ASN A 120 11.37 15.73 29.76
C ASN A 120 11.04 14.46 28.98
N LEU A 121 11.43 13.28 29.48
CA LEU A 121 11.09 12.00 28.85
C LEU A 121 9.57 11.80 28.73
N ARG A 122 8.79 12.21 29.75
CA ARG A 122 7.33 12.16 29.70
C ARG A 122 6.78 13.03 28.58
N VAL A 123 7.24 14.28 28.49
CA VAL A 123 6.82 15.21 27.43
C VAL A 123 7.14 14.65 26.03
N ASP A 124 8.33 14.07 25.85
CA ASP A 124 8.73 13.46 24.58
C ASP A 124 7.84 12.27 24.21
N ILE A 125 7.55 11.38 25.16
CA ILE A 125 6.66 10.23 24.95
C ILE A 125 5.24 10.70 24.64
N ASP A 126 4.72 11.67 25.38
CA ASP A 126 3.39 12.23 25.17
C ASP A 126 3.26 12.85 23.77
N ALA A 127 4.31 13.55 23.30
CA ALA A 127 4.35 14.12 21.94
C ALA A 127 4.37 13.04 20.84
N ILE A 128 5.01 11.89 21.07
CA ILE A 128 5.03 10.75 20.13
C ILE A 128 3.69 10.00 20.13
N LEU A 129 3.08 9.87 21.30
CA LEU A 129 1.82 9.15 21.46
C LEU A 129 0.62 9.97 20.99
N ALA A 130 0.68 11.30 21.16
CA ALA A 130 -0.27 12.22 20.56
C ALA A 130 -0.47 11.82 19.10
N THR A 131 -1.73 11.63 18.72
CA THR A 131 -2.10 11.22 17.37
C THR A 131 -1.39 12.16 16.41
N PRO A 132 -0.42 11.70 15.59
CA PRO A 132 0.07 12.54 14.52
C PRO A 132 -1.19 12.85 13.72
N ALA A 133 -1.56 14.13 13.68
CA ALA A 133 -2.57 14.59 12.77
C ALA A 133 -2.08 14.04 11.44
N VAL A 134 -2.76 13.01 10.94
CA VAL A 134 -2.56 12.52 9.60
C VAL A 134 -3.01 13.73 8.81
N GLU A 135 -2.08 14.63 8.52
CA GLU A 135 -2.22 15.57 7.45
C GLU A 135 -2.63 14.66 6.30
N PRO A 136 -3.89 14.77 5.82
CA PRO A 136 -4.37 13.88 4.78
C PRO A 136 -3.40 14.10 3.64
N GLN A 137 -2.49 13.13 3.48
CA GLN A 137 -1.45 13.13 2.46
C GLN A 137 -2.17 13.54 1.19
N ALA A 138 -1.81 14.75 0.72
CA ALA A 138 -2.55 15.46 -0.31
C ALA A 138 -2.83 14.46 -1.43
N THR A 139 -4.10 14.40 -1.83
CA THR A 139 -4.65 13.74 -3.01
C THR A 139 -3.82 12.54 -3.45
N PRO A 140 -4.18 11.27 -3.16
CA PRO A 140 -3.38 10.10 -3.51
C PRO A 140 -2.78 10.32 -4.89
N THR A 141 -1.47 10.62 -4.94
CA THR A 141 -0.79 11.10 -6.15
C THR A 141 -1.27 10.21 -7.25
N ALA A 142 -2.09 10.80 -8.13
CA ALA A 142 -2.95 10.09 -9.07
C ALA A 142 -2.22 8.83 -9.50
N LEU A 143 -2.59 7.72 -8.86
CA LEU A 143 -2.09 6.42 -9.23
C LEU A 143 -2.53 6.35 -10.67
N SER A 144 -1.57 6.41 -11.58
CA SER A 144 -1.72 6.45 -13.02
C SER A 144 -2.29 5.12 -13.52
N ASP A 145 -3.42 4.72 -12.95
CA ASP A 145 -4.31 3.64 -13.38
C ASP A 145 -5.37 4.20 -14.33
N ASP A 146 -5.19 5.45 -14.81
CA ASP A 146 -5.93 5.96 -15.96
C ASP A 146 -5.65 5.11 -17.21
N THR A 147 -4.55 4.36 -17.32
CA THR A 147 -4.36 3.44 -18.46
C THR A 147 -5.35 2.28 -18.47
N VAL A 148 -5.82 1.82 -17.29
CA VAL A 148 -6.72 0.65 -17.21
C VAL A 148 -8.19 1.07 -17.34
N LEU A 149 -8.55 2.26 -16.85
CA LEU A 149 -9.88 2.83 -17.06
C LEU A 149 -10.05 3.42 -18.47
N ASP A 150 -9.02 4.06 -19.05
CA ASP A 150 -9.05 4.58 -20.42
C ASP A 150 -9.18 3.43 -21.44
N ALA A 151 -8.54 2.29 -21.22
CA ALA A 151 -8.71 1.08 -22.05
C ALA A 151 -10.10 0.42 -21.91
N LEU A 152 -10.78 0.58 -20.77
CA LEU A 152 -12.11 0.01 -20.55
C LEU A 152 -13.23 0.88 -21.16
N PHE A 153 -13.01 2.20 -21.29
CA PHE A 153 -13.98 3.16 -21.81
C PHE A 153 -13.70 3.64 -23.24
N SER A 154 -12.52 3.36 -23.81
CA SER A 154 -12.19 3.67 -25.23
C SER A 154 -12.82 2.71 -26.25
N ARG A 155 -13.75 1.85 -25.84
CA ARG A 155 -14.44 0.90 -26.74
C ARG A 155 -15.90 1.27 -26.95
N ASP A 156 -16.17 2.50 -27.41
CA ASP A 156 -17.41 2.78 -28.13
C ASP A 156 -17.32 4.11 -28.90
N ALA A 157 -16.74 4.05 -30.09
CA ALA A 157 -17.03 4.98 -31.18
C ALA A 157 -17.28 4.13 -32.43
N GLU A 158 -18.52 3.63 -32.48
CA GLU A 158 -19.37 3.42 -33.65
C GLU A 158 -18.67 3.06 -34.98
N GLU A 159 -18.70 1.77 -35.31
CA GLU A 159 -19.13 1.36 -36.64
C GLU A 159 -20.19 0.26 -36.52
N GLN A 160 -21.44 0.70 -36.67
CA GLN A 160 -22.62 -0.14 -36.82
C GLN A 160 -22.41 -1.14 -37.96
N LEU A 161 -22.34 -2.43 -37.65
CA LEU A 161 -22.66 -3.48 -38.61
C LEU A 161 -23.86 -4.29 -38.10
N GLU A 162 -24.98 -4.02 -38.77
CA GLU A 162 -26.23 -4.78 -38.78
C GLU A 162 -26.04 -6.29 -38.51
N PRO A 163 -26.58 -6.82 -37.39
CA PRO A 163 -26.62 -8.25 -37.14
C PRO A 163 -27.71 -8.93 -37.98
N ILE A 164 -27.42 -9.20 -39.25
CA ILE A 164 -28.25 -10.08 -40.07
C ILE A 164 -28.06 -11.52 -39.58
N ARG A 165 -29.17 -12.08 -39.10
CA ARG A 165 -29.33 -13.49 -38.72
C ARG A 165 -28.80 -14.42 -39.82
N ALA A 166 -27.78 -15.22 -39.49
CA ALA A 166 -27.56 -16.51 -40.14
C ALA A 166 -27.08 -17.56 -39.13
N ARG A 167 -27.84 -18.64 -39.05
CA ARG A 167 -27.77 -19.74 -38.09
C ARG A 167 -26.62 -20.67 -38.48
N GLY A 168 -25.46 -20.58 -37.81
CA GLY A 168 -24.28 -21.42 -38.07
C GLY A 168 -23.83 -22.21 -36.83
N LYS A 169 -23.65 -23.52 -37.00
CA LYS A 169 -23.36 -24.49 -35.93
C LYS A 169 -21.94 -24.37 -35.36
N ARG A 170 -21.88 -24.51 -34.03
CA ARG A 170 -20.79 -24.99 -33.15
C ARG A 170 -19.42 -25.17 -33.81
N HIS A 171 -18.45 -24.36 -33.40
CA HIS A 171 -17.04 -24.73 -33.37
C HIS A 171 -16.46 -24.48 -31.97
N GLN A 172 -15.65 -25.44 -31.53
CA GLN A 172 -15.04 -25.50 -30.22
C GLN A 172 -14.15 -24.27 -30.00
N SER A 173 -14.44 -23.55 -28.92
CA SER A 173 -13.59 -22.47 -28.41
C SER A 173 -12.30 -23.08 -27.86
N ARG A 174 -11.22 -23.02 -28.64
CA ARG A 174 -9.87 -23.02 -28.10
C ARG A 174 -9.61 -21.60 -27.58
N HIS A 175 -9.69 -21.42 -26.27
CA HIS A 175 -9.07 -20.28 -25.60
C HIS A 175 -7.55 -20.40 -25.75
N THR A 176 -7.01 -19.90 -26.85
CA THR A 176 -5.65 -19.38 -26.87
C THR A 176 -5.70 -18.04 -26.16
N SER A 177 -5.46 -18.05 -24.86
CA SER A 177 -5.13 -16.85 -24.12
C SER A 177 -3.81 -16.33 -24.69
N GLU A 178 -3.92 -15.42 -25.65
CA GLU A 178 -2.86 -14.52 -26.06
C GLU A 178 -2.58 -13.60 -24.88
N VAL A 179 -1.90 -14.15 -23.88
CA VAL A 179 -1.22 -13.37 -22.84
C VAL A 179 -0.15 -12.61 -23.59
N THR A 180 -0.39 -11.31 -23.75
CA THR A 180 0.55 -10.40 -24.41
C THR A 180 1.91 -10.54 -23.73
N GLU A 181 2.98 -10.59 -24.54
CA GLU A 181 4.37 -10.75 -24.04
C GLU A 181 4.72 -9.69 -22.96
N ASP A 182 4.05 -8.53 -23.00
CA ASP A 182 4.15 -7.46 -22.01
C ASP A 182 3.73 -7.90 -20.58
N GLU A 183 2.66 -8.68 -20.44
CA GLU A 183 2.20 -9.15 -19.12
C GLU A 183 3.18 -10.19 -18.54
N ARG A 184 3.78 -11.01 -19.40
CA ARG A 184 4.85 -11.95 -19.01
C ARG A 184 6.12 -11.21 -18.61
N ALA A 185 6.47 -10.13 -19.31
CA ALA A 185 7.62 -9.29 -18.99
C ALA A 185 7.45 -8.63 -17.61
N LYS A 186 6.31 -7.97 -17.36
CA LYS A 186 5.98 -7.34 -16.06
C LYS A 186 6.03 -8.33 -14.90
N LYS A 187 5.53 -9.55 -15.10
CA LYS A 187 5.59 -10.60 -14.07
C LYS A 187 7.02 -11.06 -13.76
N ARG A 188 7.92 -11.04 -14.75
CA ARG A 188 9.35 -11.35 -14.55
C ARG A 188 10.06 -10.20 -13.82
N GLU A 189 9.78 -8.96 -14.21
CA GLU A 189 10.33 -7.76 -13.57
C GLU A 189 9.94 -7.68 -12.08
N TYR A 190 8.65 -7.86 -11.76
CA TYR A 190 8.20 -7.89 -10.35
C TYR A 190 8.93 -8.96 -9.52
N LYS A 191 9.19 -10.14 -10.10
CA LYS A 191 9.95 -11.19 -9.43
C LYS A 191 11.41 -10.80 -9.21
N GLN A 192 12.04 -10.14 -10.18
CA GLN A 192 13.42 -9.67 -10.07
C GLN A 192 13.54 -8.55 -9.02
N GLU A 193 12.64 -7.57 -9.02
CA GLU A 193 12.64 -6.49 -8.03
C GLU A 193 12.45 -7.05 -6.61
N LYS A 194 11.56 -8.03 -6.44
CA LYS A 194 11.35 -8.70 -5.16
C LYS A 194 12.59 -9.47 -4.70
N GLN A 195 13.34 -10.06 -5.61
CA GLN A 195 14.61 -10.72 -5.30
C GLN A 195 15.71 -9.70 -4.97
N ALA A 196 15.80 -8.60 -5.72
CA ALA A 196 16.76 -7.51 -5.47
C ALA A 196 16.54 -6.87 -4.10
N LYS A 197 15.29 -6.62 -3.69
CA LYS A 197 14.95 -6.12 -2.36
C LYS A 197 15.39 -7.07 -1.25
N LYS A 198 15.20 -8.39 -1.43
CA LYS A 198 15.67 -9.39 -0.46
C LYS A 198 17.20 -9.41 -0.37
N ALA A 199 17.90 -9.33 -1.49
CA ALA A 199 19.35 -9.28 -1.53
C ALA A 199 19.90 -8.00 -0.86
N SER A 200 19.28 -6.84 -1.10
CA SER A 200 19.67 -5.58 -0.49
C SER A 200 19.52 -5.57 1.04
N ILE A 201 18.49 -6.22 1.58
CA ILE A 201 18.31 -6.35 3.04
C ILE A 201 19.44 -7.20 3.65
N LEU A 202 19.80 -8.33 3.02
CA LEU A 202 20.89 -9.19 3.49
C LEU A 202 22.26 -8.51 3.39
N ASP A 203 22.50 -7.76 2.32
CA ASP A 203 23.75 -7.00 2.14
C ASP A 203 23.92 -5.92 3.20
N GLU A 204 22.87 -5.15 3.51
CA GLU A 204 22.93 -4.13 4.56
C GLU A 204 23.13 -4.76 5.95
N GLN A 205 22.53 -5.94 6.22
CA GLN A 205 22.80 -6.68 7.46
C GLN A 205 24.26 -7.11 7.58
N LEU A 206 24.85 -7.65 6.51
CA LEU A 206 26.26 -8.04 6.49
C LEU A 206 27.17 -6.82 6.68
N ARG A 207 26.81 -5.69 6.08
CA ARG A 207 27.55 -4.43 6.24
C ARG A 207 27.51 -3.94 7.68
N GLN A 208 26.35 -4.01 8.34
CA GLN A 208 26.21 -3.67 9.75
C GLN A 208 26.99 -4.62 10.68
N GLU A 209 26.99 -5.92 10.39
CA GLU A 209 27.76 -6.92 11.15
C GLU A 209 29.26 -6.63 11.08
N ARG A 210 29.80 -6.38 9.88
CA ARG A 210 31.21 -6.00 9.71
C ARG A 210 31.59 -4.74 10.48
N VAL A 211 30.70 -3.74 10.51
CA VAL A 211 30.90 -2.51 11.29
C VAL A 211 30.90 -2.81 12.79
N ARG A 212 30.07 -3.75 13.26
CA ARG A 212 30.08 -4.19 14.67
C ARG A 212 31.36 -4.95 15.02
N GLU A 213 31.83 -5.83 14.14
CA GLU A 213 33.07 -6.59 14.35
C GLU A 213 34.32 -5.69 14.37
N SER A 214 34.38 -4.66 13.51
CA SER A 214 35.54 -3.76 13.48
C SER A 214 35.68 -2.91 14.74
N ILE A 215 34.58 -2.62 15.44
CA ILE A 215 34.59 -1.89 16.72
C ILE A 215 35.12 -2.79 17.85
N VAL A 216 34.83 -4.10 17.82
CA VAL A 216 35.28 -5.05 18.85
C VAL A 216 36.72 -5.52 18.61
N GLY A 217 37.14 -5.63 17.34
CA GLY A 217 38.48 -6.11 16.96
C GLY A 217 39.65 -5.18 17.29
N ALA A 218 39.40 -3.90 17.64
CA ALA A 218 40.45 -2.94 17.99
C ALA A 218 40.87 -2.95 19.48
N SER A 219 40.19 -3.72 20.34
CA SER A 219 40.48 -3.79 21.78
C SER A 219 41.16 -5.07 22.27
N SER A 220 41.55 -6.01 21.40
CA SER A 220 42.34 -7.19 21.79
C SER A 220 43.83 -7.05 21.43
N SER A 221 44.47 -6.00 21.92
CA SER A 221 45.94 -5.97 22.04
C SER A 221 46.31 -5.42 23.40
N MET A 222 46.06 -6.23 24.42
CA MET A 222 46.76 -6.12 25.68
C MET A 222 47.82 -7.22 25.67
N PRO A 223 49.12 -6.90 25.65
CA PRO A 223 50.12 -7.89 25.96
C PRO A 223 49.84 -8.40 27.37
N VAL A 224 49.62 -9.70 27.48
CA VAL A 224 49.57 -10.41 28.77
C VAL A 224 50.94 -10.25 29.42
N THR A 225 51.08 -9.25 30.28
CA THR A 225 52.16 -9.21 31.27
C THR A 225 51.74 -10.11 32.43
N ASP A 226 52.38 -11.27 32.47
CA ASP A 226 52.32 -12.26 33.53
C ASP A 226 52.90 -11.63 34.82
N VAL A 227 52.03 -10.97 35.60
CA VAL A 227 52.37 -10.44 36.92
C VAL A 227 51.84 -11.42 37.96
N SER A 228 52.74 -12.26 38.43
CA SER A 228 52.60 -13.04 39.66
C SER A 228 52.27 -12.11 40.84
N ASN A 229 51.06 -12.24 41.39
CA ASN A 229 50.73 -11.80 42.75
C ASN A 229 49.93 -12.93 43.40
N ILE A 230 50.61 -13.80 44.14
CA ILE A 230 50.73 -13.72 45.60
C ILE A 230 49.36 -13.79 46.27
N VAL A 231 49.05 -15.03 46.62
CA VAL A 231 48.31 -15.48 47.81
C VAL A 231 48.00 -14.36 48.80
N GLY A 232 46.73 -13.98 48.87
CA GLY A 232 46.17 -13.06 49.86
C GLY A 232 44.78 -13.53 50.28
N HIS A 233 44.75 -14.54 51.14
CA HIS A 233 43.58 -15.07 51.81
C HIS A 233 42.99 -14.03 52.78
N VAL A 234 41.79 -13.50 52.54
CA VAL A 234 40.98 -12.87 53.60
C VAL A 234 39.49 -13.18 53.40
N VAL A 235 39.06 -14.17 54.19
CA VAL A 235 37.69 -14.41 54.66
C VAL A 235 37.09 -13.12 55.22
N SER A 236 35.88 -12.77 54.80
CA SER A 236 34.95 -12.00 55.64
C SER A 236 33.51 -12.35 55.29
N THR A 237 33.04 -13.37 55.99
CA THR A 237 31.64 -13.62 56.29
C THR A 237 31.11 -12.47 57.14
N THR A 238 30.25 -11.61 56.60
CA THR A 238 29.43 -10.72 57.45
C THR A 238 27.97 -10.87 57.12
N ASN A 239 27.39 -11.67 58.00
CA ASN A 239 26.01 -11.91 58.34
C ASN A 239 25.17 -10.62 58.49
N GLY A 240 23.92 -10.68 58.02
CA GLY A 240 22.76 -10.07 58.69
C GLY A 240 22.44 -8.60 58.42
N ALA A 241 21.33 -8.37 57.69
CA ALA A 241 20.33 -7.36 58.05
C ALA A 241 19.04 -7.54 57.21
N VAL A 242 18.14 -8.38 57.70
CA VAL A 242 16.72 -8.35 57.34
C VAL A 242 16.12 -7.04 57.86
N ARG A 243 15.51 -6.24 56.98
CA ARG A 243 14.56 -5.20 57.41
C ARG A 243 13.23 -5.41 56.70
N MET A 244 12.34 -6.03 57.48
CA MET A 244 10.89 -6.05 57.30
C MET A 244 10.37 -4.67 57.70
N ILE A 245 9.67 -3.99 56.80
CA ILE A 245 8.82 -2.85 57.14
C ILE A 245 7.45 -3.12 56.54
N ASP A 246 6.59 -3.66 57.39
CA ASP A 246 5.15 -3.56 57.25
C ASP A 246 4.75 -2.13 57.62
N SER A 247 4.03 -1.46 56.72
CA SER A 247 3.25 -0.27 57.08
C SER A 247 1.89 -0.35 56.42
N THR A 248 0.96 -0.83 57.24
CA THR A 248 -0.50 -0.66 57.17
C THR A 248 -0.88 0.82 57.12
N THR A 249 -1.77 1.20 56.20
CA THR A 249 -3.03 1.96 56.41
C THR A 249 -3.77 2.03 55.09
#